data_AF-A0A2G9MLD4-F1
#
_entry.id   AF-A0A2G9MLD4-F1
#
_cell.length_a   1.000
_cell.length_b   1.000
_cell.length_c   1.000
_cell.angle_alpha   90.00
_cell.angle_beta   90.00
_cell.angle_gamma   90.00
#
_symmetry.space_group_name_H-M   'P 1'
#
loop_
_entity.id
_entity.type
_entity.pdbx_description
1 polymer ?
#
loop_
_entity_poly.entity_id
_entity_poly.type
_entity_poly.pdbx_seq_one_letter_code
_entity_poly.pdbx_strand_id
1 'polypeptide(L)'
;ALNGTRADPASIFPFYQASVEKVVQISDGNKVNYNNIQIIAVKIKNSDPDAIGLKIITPSFSLGYTSKTKYASLVRESFKGVEILILELPLFALKKSEDGLSLAEAERLISEVKPKVAVLTGFGIEILKQDILEITRNMNRRTNIQIIAANDGFSFDPTSYAVKLRQKRLSF
;
A
#
# COMPACT_ATOMS: atom_id res chain seq x y z
N ALA A 1 -0.35 -12.57 17.01
CA ALA A 1 -1.73 -12.04 17.17
C ALA A 1 -1.77 -11.03 18.33
N LEU A 2 -2.67 -10.04 18.32
CA LEU A 2 -2.75 -8.99 19.35
C LEU A 2 -2.88 -9.56 20.78
N ASN A 3 -3.63 -10.65 20.93
CA ASN A 3 -3.80 -11.38 22.20
C ASN A 3 -2.85 -12.56 22.37
N GLY A 4 -1.90 -12.75 21.45
CA GLY A 4 -1.11 -13.98 21.35
C GLY A 4 -1.94 -15.18 20.91
N THR A 5 -1.27 -16.29 20.66
CA THR A 5 -1.84 -17.63 20.51
C THR A 5 -1.17 -18.55 21.52
N ARG A 6 -1.54 -19.84 21.55
CA ARG A 6 -0.81 -20.83 22.36
C ARG A 6 0.66 -21.02 21.92
N ALA A 7 0.98 -20.69 20.67
CA ALA A 7 2.30 -20.85 20.08
C ALA A 7 3.11 -19.55 20.10
N ASP A 8 2.45 -18.39 20.01
CA ASP A 8 3.11 -17.08 19.91
C ASP A 8 2.63 -16.11 21.00
N PRO A 9 3.54 -15.43 21.71
CA PRO A 9 3.14 -14.45 22.72
C PRO A 9 2.41 -13.25 22.11
N ALA A 10 1.65 -12.54 22.95
CA ALA A 10 0.99 -11.30 22.55
C ALA A 10 2.02 -10.27 22.08
N SER A 11 1.85 -9.76 20.86
CA SER A 11 2.77 -8.78 20.26
C SER A 11 2.63 -7.39 20.89
N ILE A 12 1.54 -7.14 21.62
CA ILE A 12 1.27 -5.87 22.32
C ILE A 12 0.93 -6.20 23.78
N PHE A 13 1.69 -5.66 24.73
CA PHE A 13 1.44 -5.86 26.15
C PHE A 13 0.06 -5.30 26.56
N PRO A 14 -0.64 -5.95 27.52
CA PRO A 14 -1.94 -5.46 28.02
C PRO A 14 -1.94 -4.00 28.45
N PHE A 15 -0.81 -3.51 28.99
CA PHE A 15 -0.62 -2.10 29.35
C PHE A 15 -0.88 -1.14 28.17
N TYR A 16 -0.34 -1.45 26.99
CA TYR A 16 -0.53 -0.61 25.80
C TYR A 16 -1.93 -0.80 25.20
N GLN A 17 -2.54 -1.97 25.35
CA GLN A 17 -3.92 -2.21 24.93
C GLN A 17 -4.92 -1.40 25.76
N ALA A 18 -4.64 -1.16 27.04
CA ALA A 18 -5.46 -0.30 27.89
C ALA A 18 -5.32 1.20 27.58
N SER A 19 -4.32 1.59 26.78
CA SER A 19 -4.05 2.99 26.44
C SER A 19 -4.74 3.47 25.15
N VAL A 20 -5.42 2.58 24.42
CA VAL A 20 -6.11 2.93 23.17
C VAL A 20 -7.63 3.04 23.38
N GLU A 21 -8.28 3.95 22.66
CA GLU A 21 -9.74 4.12 22.71
C GLU A 21 -10.49 2.84 22.29
N LYS A 22 -9.97 2.14 21.28
CA LYS A 22 -10.62 0.97 20.69
C LYS A 22 -9.61 0.04 20.03
N VAL A 23 -9.81 -1.26 20.22
CA VAL A 23 -9.14 -2.33 19.47
C VAL A 23 -10.16 -2.99 18.55
N VAL A 24 -9.86 -3.08 17.26
CA VAL A 24 -10.71 -3.75 16.28
C VAL A 24 -9.87 -4.77 15.52
N GLN A 25 -10.26 -6.04 15.61
CA GLN A 25 -9.71 -7.08 14.76
C GLN A 25 -10.43 -7.02 13.40
N ILE A 26 -9.65 -6.98 12.33
CA ILE A 26 -10.15 -6.93 10.95
C ILE A 26 -9.60 -8.11 10.17
N SER A 27 -10.45 -8.71 9.35
CA SER A 27 -10.13 -9.72 8.34
C SER A 27 -10.75 -9.32 7.00
N ASP A 28 -10.46 -10.08 5.94
CA ASP A 28 -10.94 -9.80 4.59
C ASP A 28 -12.43 -9.44 4.53
N GLY A 29 -12.77 -8.39 3.78
CA GLY A 29 -14.13 -7.89 3.61
C GLY A 29 -14.66 -7.06 4.78
N ASN A 30 -13.96 -7.01 5.92
CA ASN A 30 -14.36 -6.18 7.05
C ASN A 30 -14.24 -4.69 6.70
N LYS A 31 -15.21 -3.92 7.19
CA LYS A 31 -15.24 -2.46 7.07
C LYS A 31 -15.35 -1.86 8.46
N VAL A 32 -14.46 -0.93 8.77
CA VAL A 32 -14.46 -0.19 10.02
C VAL A 32 -14.64 1.28 9.68
N ASN A 33 -15.68 1.91 10.23
CA ASN A 33 -15.86 3.35 10.15
C ASN A 33 -15.39 3.96 11.46
N TYR A 34 -14.57 5.00 11.37
CA TYR A 34 -14.15 5.83 12.48
C TYR A 34 -14.23 7.29 12.04
N ASN A 35 -15.18 8.03 12.63
CA ASN A 35 -15.55 9.38 12.19
C ASN A 35 -15.88 9.43 10.68
N ASN A 36 -15.17 10.25 9.91
CA ASN A 36 -15.31 10.41 8.47
C ASN A 36 -14.35 9.51 7.66
N ILE A 37 -13.68 8.55 8.31
CA ILE A 37 -12.73 7.63 7.69
C ILE A 37 -13.35 6.24 7.65
N GLN A 38 -13.31 5.62 6.48
CA GLN A 38 -13.66 4.22 6.30
C GLN A 38 -12.40 3.42 5.97
N ILE A 39 -12.13 2.39 6.77
CA ILE A 39 -11.04 1.44 6.60
C ILE A 39 -11.63 0.12 6.13
N ILE A 40 -11.18 -0.39 4.99
CA ILE A 40 -11.63 -1.64 4.40
C ILE A 40 -10.45 -2.58 4.34
N ALA A 41 -10.56 -3.74 4.99
CA ALA A 41 -9.61 -4.83 4.83
C ALA A 41 -9.87 -5.52 3.49
N VAL A 42 -8.83 -5.66 2.69
CA VAL A 42 -8.89 -6.31 1.37
C VAL A 42 -7.96 -7.49 1.33
N LYS A 43 -8.45 -8.62 0.80
CA LYS A 43 -7.62 -9.78 0.53
C LYS A 43 -6.47 -9.44 -0.39
N ILE A 44 -5.30 -9.96 -0.03
CA ILE A 44 -4.08 -9.90 -0.85
C ILE A 44 -3.57 -11.31 -1.13
N LYS A 45 -2.53 -11.41 -1.97
CA LYS A 45 -1.90 -12.69 -2.29
C LYS A 45 -0.61 -12.81 -1.48
N ASN A 46 -0.65 -13.57 -0.39
CA ASN A 46 0.52 -13.88 0.43
C ASN A 46 0.51 -15.37 0.80
N SER A 47 1.64 -15.93 1.22
CA SER A 47 1.69 -17.28 1.82
C SER A 47 1.01 -17.31 3.19
N ASP A 48 0.98 -16.19 3.91
CA ASP A 48 0.15 -15.99 5.08
C ASP A 48 -1.33 -15.80 4.64
N PRO A 49 -2.24 -16.73 4.99
CA PRO A 49 -3.65 -16.66 4.59
C PRO A 49 -4.42 -15.52 5.26
N ASP A 50 -3.92 -14.98 6.38
CA ASP A 50 -4.54 -13.89 7.14
C ASP A 50 -4.00 -12.52 6.71
N ALA A 51 -3.06 -12.48 5.78
CA ALA A 51 -2.51 -11.24 5.27
C ALA A 51 -3.58 -10.42 4.52
N ILE A 52 -3.70 -9.16 4.91
CA ILE A 52 -4.63 -8.20 4.31
C ILE A 52 -3.88 -6.95 3.86
N GLY A 53 -4.41 -6.33 2.82
CA GLY A 53 -4.15 -4.94 2.49
C GLY A 53 -5.25 -4.06 3.08
N LEU A 54 -5.05 -2.74 3.02
CA LEU A 54 -5.99 -1.75 3.55
C LEU A 54 -6.39 -0.76 2.47
N LYS A 55 -7.68 -0.51 2.33
CA LYS A 55 -8.20 0.63 1.58
C LYS A 55 -8.81 1.63 2.56
N ILE A 56 -8.23 2.81 2.61
CA ILE A 56 -8.65 3.91 3.48
C ILE A 56 -9.35 4.95 2.61
N ILE A 57 -10.59 5.26 2.95
CA ILE A 57 -11.44 6.23 2.24
C ILE A 57 -11.71 7.37 3.21
N THR A 58 -11.37 8.58 2.78
CA THR A 58 -11.63 9.84 3.49
C THR A 58 -12.50 10.74 2.61
N PRO A 59 -13.02 11.87 3.12
CA PRO A 59 -13.76 12.82 2.28
C PRO A 59 -12.91 13.47 1.18
N SER A 60 -11.60 13.51 1.36
CA SER A 60 -10.68 14.26 0.48
C SER A 60 -9.85 13.39 -0.45
N PHE A 61 -9.57 12.14 -0.04
CA PHE A 61 -8.78 11.21 -0.84
C PHE A 61 -9.07 9.73 -0.50
N SER A 62 -8.70 8.85 -1.41
CA SER A 62 -8.64 7.40 -1.19
C SER A 62 -7.20 6.88 -1.27
N LEU A 63 -6.86 5.97 -0.36
CA LEU A 63 -5.53 5.38 -0.22
C LEU A 63 -5.63 3.86 -0.19
N GLY A 64 -4.79 3.18 -0.96
CA GLY A 64 -4.57 1.75 -0.88
C GLY A 64 -3.18 1.47 -0.30
N TYR A 65 -3.10 0.63 0.72
CA TYR A 65 -1.87 0.04 1.24
C TYR A 65 -1.89 -1.45 0.95
N THR A 66 -0.99 -1.92 0.07
CA THR A 66 -1.02 -3.32 -0.38
C THR A 66 -0.47 -4.31 0.63
N SER A 67 0.30 -3.84 1.62
CA SER A 67 1.20 -4.69 2.41
C SER A 67 2.16 -5.48 1.51
N LYS A 68 2.87 -6.46 2.07
CA LYS A 68 3.66 -7.44 1.32
C LYS A 68 2.73 -8.39 0.58
N THR A 69 2.64 -8.26 -0.75
CA THR A 69 1.79 -9.12 -1.58
C THR A 69 2.53 -9.58 -2.83
N LYS A 70 2.21 -10.77 -3.33
CA LYS A 70 2.49 -11.19 -4.70
C LYS A 70 1.52 -10.51 -5.65
N TYR A 71 1.89 -10.49 -6.93
CA TYR A 71 0.98 -10.03 -7.97
C TYR A 71 -0.19 -11.00 -8.15
N ALA A 72 -1.41 -10.47 -8.18
CA ALA A 72 -2.62 -11.21 -8.50
C ALA A 72 -3.71 -10.27 -9.05
N SER A 73 -4.59 -10.78 -9.91
CA SER A 73 -5.75 -10.02 -10.42
C SER A 73 -6.63 -9.47 -9.30
N LEU A 74 -6.83 -10.27 -8.26
CA LEU A 74 -7.57 -9.87 -7.06
C LEU A 74 -7.00 -8.60 -6.41
N VAL A 75 -5.67 -8.50 -6.29
CA VAL A 75 -5.00 -7.33 -5.69
C VAL A 75 -5.28 -6.09 -6.53
N ARG A 76 -5.13 -6.19 -7.85
CA ARG A 76 -5.46 -5.10 -8.78
C ARG A 76 -6.91 -4.63 -8.63
N GLU A 77 -7.86 -5.56 -8.54
CA GLU A 77 -9.28 -5.23 -8.39
C GLU A 77 -9.58 -4.55 -7.05
N SER A 78 -9.02 -5.06 -5.96
CA SER A 78 -9.16 -4.51 -4.60
C SER A 78 -8.72 -3.03 -4.51
N PHE A 79 -7.63 -2.70 -5.19
CA PHE A 79 -7.05 -1.35 -5.15
C PHE A 79 -7.50 -0.44 -6.30
N LYS A 80 -8.38 -0.90 -7.20
CA LYS A 80 -8.85 -0.09 -8.32
C LYS A 80 -9.52 1.21 -7.82
N GLY A 81 -9.16 2.32 -8.48
CA GLY A 81 -9.74 3.63 -8.21
C GLY A 81 -9.22 4.36 -6.97
N VAL A 82 -8.22 3.81 -6.26
CA VAL A 82 -7.53 4.58 -5.21
C VAL A 82 -6.71 5.70 -5.84
N GLU A 83 -6.68 6.85 -5.18
CA GLU A 83 -5.89 8.00 -5.64
C GLU A 83 -4.42 7.85 -5.25
N ILE A 84 -4.15 7.26 -4.09
CA ILE A 84 -2.81 6.99 -3.59
C ILE A 84 -2.66 5.49 -3.43
N LEU A 85 -1.59 4.92 -3.99
CA LEU A 85 -1.25 3.51 -3.80
C LEU A 85 0.12 3.41 -3.14
N ILE A 86 0.17 2.80 -1.96
CA ILE A 86 1.40 2.48 -1.24
C ILE A 86 1.65 0.98 -1.41
N LEU A 87 2.82 0.61 -1.93
CA LEU A 87 3.19 -0.77 -2.16
C LEU A 87 4.65 -1.04 -1.75
N GLU A 88 4.88 -2.24 -1.27
CA GLU A 88 6.20 -2.73 -0.91
C GLU A 88 6.93 -3.28 -2.13
N LEU A 89 8.24 -3.00 -2.22
CA LEU A 89 9.11 -3.46 -3.29
C LEU A 89 10.28 -4.31 -2.75
N PRO A 90 10.01 -5.54 -2.26
CA PRO A 90 11.05 -6.37 -1.66
C PRO A 90 11.92 -7.10 -2.69
N LEU A 91 11.48 -7.28 -3.94
CA LEU A 91 12.18 -8.10 -4.93
C LEU A 91 12.66 -7.28 -6.12
N PHE A 92 13.93 -7.43 -6.49
CA PHE A 92 14.46 -6.82 -7.71
C PHE A 92 13.92 -7.53 -8.96
N ALA A 93 13.98 -8.86 -8.98
CA ALA A 93 13.49 -9.71 -10.06
C ALA A 93 12.49 -10.76 -9.54
N LEU A 94 11.71 -11.35 -10.44
CA LEU A 94 10.71 -12.36 -10.09
C LEU A 94 11.38 -13.60 -9.49
N LYS A 95 11.00 -13.96 -8.27
CA LYS A 95 11.45 -15.18 -7.58
C LYS A 95 10.23 -16.01 -7.19
N LYS A 96 10.10 -17.21 -7.76
CA LYS A 96 8.90 -18.08 -7.61
C LYS A 96 8.57 -18.43 -6.15
N SER A 97 9.57 -18.46 -5.27
CA SER A 97 9.44 -18.90 -3.88
C SER A 97 9.24 -17.76 -2.88
N GLU A 98 9.36 -16.49 -3.29
CA GLU A 98 9.34 -15.36 -2.36
C GLU A 98 8.01 -14.62 -2.40
N ASP A 99 7.50 -14.24 -1.22
CA ASP A 99 6.38 -13.31 -1.11
C ASP A 99 6.83 -11.89 -1.41
N GLY A 100 6.01 -11.16 -2.18
CA GLY A 100 6.27 -9.77 -2.55
C GLY A 100 6.25 -9.52 -4.04
N LEU A 101 6.29 -8.25 -4.41
CA LEU A 101 6.33 -7.80 -5.80
C LEU A 101 7.77 -7.69 -6.27
N SER A 102 8.02 -8.18 -7.49
CA SER A 102 9.18 -7.77 -8.28
C SER A 102 9.01 -6.36 -8.85
N LEU A 103 10.11 -5.76 -9.32
CA LEU A 103 10.07 -4.45 -9.99
C LEU A 103 9.07 -4.41 -11.15
N ALA A 104 9.09 -5.44 -12.00
CA ALA A 104 8.18 -5.55 -13.14
C ALA A 104 6.72 -5.73 -12.71
N GLU A 105 6.45 -6.50 -11.66
CA GLU A 105 5.10 -6.71 -11.14
C GLU A 105 4.55 -5.47 -10.44
N ALA A 106 5.38 -4.74 -9.71
CA ALA A 106 5.00 -3.47 -9.10
C ALA A 106 4.64 -2.44 -10.18
N GLU A 107 5.46 -2.33 -11.23
CA GLU A 107 5.18 -1.46 -12.38
C GLU A 107 3.87 -1.83 -13.08
N ARG A 108 3.64 -3.14 -13.28
CA ARG A 108 2.40 -3.66 -13.86
C ARG A 108 1.20 -3.33 -12.98
N LEU A 109 1.29 -3.57 -11.66
CA LEU A 109 0.21 -3.27 -10.72
C LEU A 109 -0.15 -1.78 -10.74
N ILE A 110 0.86 -0.90 -10.71
CA ILE A 110 0.65 0.56 -10.79
C ILE A 110 -0.04 0.94 -12.10
N SER A 111 0.41 0.37 -13.22
CA SER A 111 -0.15 0.65 -14.56
C SER A 111 -1.59 0.18 -14.71
N GLU A 112 -1.98 -0.88 -14.01
CA GLU A 112 -3.32 -1.44 -14.06
C GLU A 112 -4.29 -0.78 -13.05
N VAL A 113 -3.79 -0.40 -11.86
CA VAL A 113 -4.56 0.33 -10.84
C VAL A 113 -4.76 1.79 -11.23
N LYS A 114 -3.76 2.40 -11.87
CA LYS A 114 -3.72 3.81 -12.30
C LYS A 114 -4.02 4.81 -11.17
N PRO A 115 -3.29 4.76 -10.04
CA PRO A 115 -3.43 5.76 -8.99
C PRO A 115 -2.95 7.13 -9.49
N LYS A 116 -3.32 8.21 -8.80
CA LYS A 116 -2.74 9.54 -9.06
C LYS A 116 -1.27 9.57 -8.65
N VAL A 117 -0.95 8.93 -7.51
CA VAL A 117 0.40 8.79 -6.98
C VAL A 117 0.61 7.37 -6.49
N ALA A 118 1.74 6.76 -6.84
CA ALA A 118 2.22 5.53 -6.22
C ALA A 118 3.43 5.83 -5.31
N VAL A 119 3.45 5.25 -4.13
CA VAL A 119 4.55 5.35 -3.17
C VAL A 119 5.15 3.96 -3.00
N LEU A 120 6.44 3.83 -3.30
CA LEU A 120 7.21 2.61 -3.14
C LEU A 120 7.91 2.65 -1.78
N THR A 121 7.81 1.57 -1.01
CA THR A 121 8.49 1.39 0.28
C THR A 121 8.97 -0.06 0.44
N GLY A 122 9.52 -0.42 1.61
CA GLY A 122 9.91 -1.80 1.91
C GLY A 122 10.96 -2.36 0.93
N PHE A 123 11.92 -1.54 0.52
CA PHE A 123 12.91 -1.90 -0.49
C PHE A 123 13.78 -3.06 -0.04
N GLY A 124 13.82 -4.12 -0.84
CA GLY A 124 14.72 -5.24 -0.61
C GLY A 124 16.19 -4.86 -0.79
N ILE A 125 17.09 -5.63 -0.18
CA ILE A 125 18.54 -5.40 -0.20
C ILE A 125 19.07 -5.30 -1.64
N GLU A 126 18.57 -6.11 -2.57
CA GLU A 126 19.00 -6.07 -3.97
C GLU A 126 18.62 -4.74 -4.65
N ILE A 127 17.49 -4.13 -4.28
CA ILE A 127 17.05 -2.82 -4.79
C ILE A 127 17.82 -1.69 -4.12
N LEU A 128 18.08 -1.80 -2.81
CA LEU A 128 18.88 -0.82 -2.06
C LEU A 128 20.31 -0.70 -2.58
N LYS A 129 20.84 -1.74 -3.25
CA LYS A 129 22.14 -1.72 -3.92
C LYS A 129 22.14 -0.99 -5.27
N GLN A 130 20.97 -0.61 -5.78
CA GLN A 130 20.80 0.08 -7.06
C GLN A 130 20.52 1.57 -6.84
N ASP A 131 20.50 2.35 -7.93
CA ASP A 131 19.98 3.71 -7.89
C ASP A 131 18.43 3.69 -7.89
N ILE A 132 17.85 3.81 -6.69
CA ILE A 132 16.39 3.85 -6.48
C ILE A 132 15.75 5.04 -7.20
N LEU A 133 16.44 6.17 -7.29
CA LEU A 133 15.93 7.35 -8.00
C LEU A 133 15.85 7.08 -9.50
N GLU A 134 16.87 6.44 -10.07
CA GLU A 134 16.86 6.03 -11.48
C GLU A 134 15.75 5.01 -11.75
N ILE A 135 15.64 3.97 -10.92
CA ILE A 135 14.56 2.96 -11.01
C ILE A 135 13.20 3.65 -11.02
N THR A 136 12.96 4.52 -10.04
CA THR A 136 11.69 5.22 -9.87
C THR A 136 11.41 6.15 -11.06
N ARG A 137 12.40 6.88 -11.57
CA ARG A 137 12.27 7.72 -12.78
C ARG A 137 11.92 6.90 -14.01
N ASN A 138 12.53 5.73 -14.17
CA ASN A 138 12.25 4.84 -15.29
C ASN A 138 10.83 4.26 -15.21
N MET A 139 10.37 3.84 -14.02
CA MET A 139 8.98 3.42 -13.81
C MET A 139 8.00 4.58 -14.07
N ASN A 140 8.29 5.80 -13.61
CA ASN A 140 7.48 6.99 -13.88
C ASN A 140 7.27 7.18 -15.40
N ARG A 141 8.35 7.12 -16.18
CA ARG A 141 8.31 7.28 -17.64
C ARG A 141 7.47 6.21 -18.33
N ARG A 142 7.61 4.95 -17.93
CA ARG A 142 6.90 3.81 -18.56
C ARG A 142 5.42 3.78 -18.20
N THR A 143 5.08 4.14 -16.96
CA THR A 143 3.70 4.08 -16.46
C THR A 143 2.91 5.37 -16.70
N ASN A 144 3.59 6.51 -16.89
CA ASN A 144 3.00 7.84 -16.87
C ASN A 144 2.22 8.14 -15.58
N ILE A 145 2.59 7.50 -14.47
CA ILE A 145 2.06 7.73 -13.12
C ILE A 145 3.16 8.39 -12.30
N GLN A 146 2.78 9.29 -11.39
CA GLN A 146 3.72 9.84 -10.42
C GLN A 146 4.10 8.77 -9.39
N ILE A 147 5.34 8.31 -9.42
CA ILE A 147 5.89 7.31 -8.52
C ILE A 147 6.96 7.96 -7.64
N ILE A 148 6.85 7.73 -6.33
CA ILE A 148 7.75 8.28 -5.30
C ILE A 148 8.37 7.11 -4.55
N ALA A 149 9.69 7.13 -4.37
CA ALA A 149 10.37 6.23 -3.44
C ALA A 149 10.36 6.85 -2.04
N ALA A 150 9.74 6.17 -1.08
CA ALA A 150 9.72 6.61 0.31
C ALA A 150 11.02 6.22 1.01
N ASN A 151 11.58 7.16 1.76
CA ASN A 151 12.66 6.94 2.70
C ASN A 151 12.14 7.12 4.14
N ASP A 152 12.92 6.73 5.12
CA ASP A 152 12.56 6.94 6.52
C ASP A 152 12.33 8.45 6.80
N GLY A 153 11.24 8.75 7.51
CA GLY A 153 10.80 10.12 7.75
C GLY A 153 10.11 10.81 6.56
N PHE A 154 9.88 10.10 5.45
CA PHE A 154 9.12 10.62 4.33
C PHE A 154 7.71 11.03 4.77
N SER A 155 7.38 12.29 4.53
CA SER A 155 6.05 12.85 4.73
C SER A 155 5.60 13.50 3.43
N PHE A 156 4.31 13.36 3.13
CA PHE A 156 3.70 14.04 2.00
C PHE A 156 2.27 14.42 2.37
N ASP A 157 1.80 15.53 1.84
CA ASP A 157 0.40 15.93 1.97
C ASP A 157 -0.43 15.23 0.89
N PRO A 158 -1.30 14.27 1.24
CA PRO A 158 -2.13 13.56 0.28
C PRO A 158 -3.12 14.48 -0.44
N THR A 159 -3.53 15.60 0.17
CA THR A 159 -4.52 16.51 -0.41
C THR A 159 -3.93 17.34 -1.55
N SER A 160 -2.69 17.79 -1.45
CA SER A 160 -1.97 18.49 -2.52
C SER A 160 -1.91 17.68 -3.82
N TYR A 161 -1.79 16.36 -3.75
CA TYR A 161 -1.77 15.47 -4.91
C TYR A 161 -3.18 15.09 -5.40
N ALA A 162 -4.18 15.07 -4.51
CA ALA A 162 -5.57 14.90 -4.89
C ALA A 162 -6.12 16.13 -5.64
N VAL A 163 -5.73 17.35 -5.23
CA VAL A 163 -6.26 18.65 -5.68
C VAL A 163 -5.64 19.18 -6.97
N LYS A 164 -4.34 18.95 -7.25
CA LYS A 164 -3.62 19.47 -8.43
C LYS A 164 -4.23 19.09 -9.81
N LEU A 165 -5.24 18.20 -9.85
CA LEU A 165 -5.97 17.84 -11.07
C LEU A 165 -7.37 18.49 -11.19
N ARG A 166 -7.97 18.99 -10.11
CA ARG A 166 -9.25 19.73 -10.20
C ARG A 166 -9.09 21.06 -10.93
N GLN A 167 -7.95 21.73 -10.74
CA GLN A 167 -7.64 22.98 -11.45
C GLN A 167 -7.33 22.81 -12.94
N LYS A 168 -7.09 21.58 -13.45
CA LYS A 168 -6.91 21.34 -14.89
C LYS A 168 -8.22 21.36 -15.71
N ARG A 169 -9.38 21.57 -15.07
CA ARG A 169 -10.70 21.68 -15.73
C ARG A 169 -11.25 23.12 -15.76
N LEU A 170 -10.41 24.08 -16.10
CA LEU A 170 -10.88 25.33 -16.71
C LEU A 170 -10.60 25.23 -18.20
N SER A 171 -11.56 24.64 -18.91
CA SER A 171 -11.67 24.80 -20.36
C SER A 171 -12.34 26.15 -20.60
N PHE A 172 -11.72 27.00 -21.41
CA PHE A 172 -12.35 28.20 -21.98
C PHE A 172 -13.52 27.82 -22.90
#